data_AF-A0A4Y8ZKX0-F1
#
_entry.id   AF-A0A4Y8ZKX0-F1
#
_cell.length_a   1.000
_cell.length_b   1.000
_cell.length_c   1.000
_cell.angle_alpha   90.00
_cell.angle_beta   90.00
_cell.angle_gamma   90.00
#
_symmetry.space_group_name_H-M   'P 1'
#
loop_
_entity.id
_entity.type
_entity.pdbx_description
1 polymer ?
#
loop_
_entity_poly.entity_id
_entity_poly.type
_entity_poly.pdbx_seq_one_letter_code
_entity_poly.pdbx_strand_id
1 'polypeptide(L)'
;MLSRGEDLIVGLIALGLVPWIAWTVRRGLRDGRLPVGRSHLLRAERPGAFSTLLFLFVAAALLMAAIAAELLLNLNLGIRS
;
A
#
# COMPACT_ATOMS: atom_id res chain seq x y z
N MET A 1 -2.18 0.94 24.12
CA MET A 1 -1.50 2.19 23.72
C MET A 1 -0.06 1.83 23.43
N LEU A 2 0.38 1.96 22.17
CA LEU A 2 1.78 1.77 21.79
C LEU A 2 2.62 2.89 22.40
N SER A 3 3.86 2.59 22.75
CA SER A 3 4.83 3.58 23.19
C SER A 3 5.21 4.52 22.04
N ARG A 4 5.60 5.76 22.35
CA ARG A 4 5.97 6.77 21.34
C ARG A 4 7.08 6.30 20.39
N GLY A 5 7.96 5.41 20.84
CA GLY A 5 8.99 4.79 20.01
C GLY A 5 8.43 3.79 19.01
N GLU A 6 7.45 2.98 19.39
CA GLU A 6 6.79 2.03 18.49
C GLU A 6 6.00 2.75 17.41
N ASP A 7 5.32 3.85 17.73
CA ASP A 7 4.59 4.67 16.75
C ASP A 7 5.49 5.22 15.64
N LEU A 8 6.69 5.69 16.01
CA LEU A 8 7.67 6.18 15.05
C LEU A 8 8.20 5.06 14.14
N ILE A 9 8.47 3.88 14.71
CA ILE A 9 8.95 2.71 13.95
C ILE A 9 7.87 2.25 12.96
N VAL A 10 6.62 2.11 13.42
CA VAL A 10 5.49 1.71 12.57
C VAL A 10 5.25 2.74 11.47
N GLY A 11 5.29 4.03 11.81
CA GLY A 11 5.17 5.13 10.85
C GLY A 11 6.27 5.10 9.77
N LEU A 12 7.53 4.86 10.16
CA LEU A 12 8.65 4.75 9.22
C LEU A 12 8.55 3.52 8.31
N ILE A 13 8.18 2.36 8.86
CA ILE A 13 7.95 1.14 8.08
C ILE A 13 6.82 1.40 7.06
N ALA A 14 5.73 2.02 7.51
CA ALA A 14 4.61 2.34 6.64
C ALA A 14 5.02 3.30 5.52
N LEU A 15 5.77 4.36 5.85
CA LEU A 15 6.30 5.31 4.88
C LEU A 15 7.22 4.65 3.86
N GLY A 16 8.05 3.68 4.29
CA GLY A 16 8.93 2.91 3.40
C GLY A 16 8.18 1.96 2.46
N LEU A 17 7.03 1.44 2.88
CA LEU A 17 6.21 0.54 2.06
C LEU A 17 5.42 1.28 0.97
N VAL A 18 5.02 2.54 1.18
CA VAL A 18 4.29 3.34 0.18
C VAL A 18 5.00 3.44 -1.17
N PRO A 19 6.28 3.86 -1.28
CA PRO A 19 6.97 3.94 -2.57
C PRO A 19 7.15 2.57 -3.22
N TRP A 20 7.32 1.50 -2.44
CA TRP A 20 7.37 0.13 -2.94
C TRP A 20 6.06 -0.32 -3.58
N ILE A 21 4.94 -0.04 -2.92
CA ILE A 21 3.60 -0.34 -3.44
C ILE A 21 3.32 0.51 -4.68
N ALA A 22 3.59 1.81 -4.63
CA ALA A 22 3.39 2.72 -5.76
C ALA A 22 4.20 2.28 -7.00
N TRP A 23 5.44 1.83 -6.77
CA TRP A 23 6.29 1.26 -7.82
C TRP A 23 5.70 -0.04 -8.40
N THR A 24 5.18 -0.92 -7.55
CA THR A 24 4.51 -2.16 -7.97
C THR A 24 3.25 -1.88 -8.80
N VAL A 25 2.41 -0.94 -8.36
CA VAL A 25 1.21 -0.48 -9.09
C VAL A 25 1.61 0.10 -10.45
N ARG A 26 2.63 0.97 -10.49
CA ARG A 26 3.12 1.57 -11.73
C ARG A 26 3.65 0.52 -12.71
N ARG A 27 4.41 -0.46 -12.22
CA ARG A 27 4.85 -1.61 -13.03
C ARG A 27 3.66 -2.42 -13.53
N GLY A 28 2.68 -2.73 -12.68
CA GLY A 28 1.51 -3.49 -13.10
C GLY A 28 0.65 -2.78 -14.14
N LEU A 29 0.53 -1.45 -14.05
CA LEU A 29 -0.14 -0.64 -15.06
C LEU A 29 0.59 -0.63 -16.40
N ARG A 30 1.93 -0.56 -16.39
CA ARG A 30 2.78 -0.52 -17.59
C ARG A 30 2.93 -1.89 -18.26
N ASP A 31 3.27 -2.91 -17.48
CA ASP A 31 3.58 -4.25 -17.96
C ASP A 31 2.32 -5.12 -18.09
N GLY A 32 1.16 -4.66 -17.58
CA GLY A 32 -0.08 -5.44 -17.57
C GLY A 32 -0.03 -6.67 -16.67
N ARG A 33 0.94 -6.76 -15.76
CA ARG A 33 1.16 -7.92 -14.86
C ARG A 33 1.29 -7.49 -13.40
N LEU A 34 0.55 -8.13 -12.50
CA LEU A 34 0.66 -7.88 -11.06
C LEU A 34 1.20 -9.11 -10.33
N PRO A 35 2.12 -8.96 -9.37
CA PRO A 35 2.63 -10.08 -8.60
C PRO A 35 1.56 -10.61 -7.64
N VAL A 36 1.39 -11.93 -7.58
CA VAL A 36 0.52 -12.65 -6.65
C VAL A 36 1.30 -13.83 -6.06
N GLY A 37 1.87 -13.65 -4.86
CA GLY A 37 2.71 -14.67 -4.25
C GLY A 37 3.96 -14.96 -5.10
N ARG A 38 4.07 -16.18 -5.64
CA ARG A 38 5.17 -16.59 -6.55
C ARG A 38 4.81 -16.48 -8.03
N SER A 39 3.57 -16.12 -8.38
CA SER A 39 3.11 -16.02 -9.77
C SER A 39 2.78 -14.58 -10.15
N HIS A 40 2.45 -14.38 -11.42
CA HIS A 40 2.01 -13.08 -11.96
C HIS A 40 0.61 -13.24 -12.53
N LEU A 41 -0.26 -12.29 -12.22
CA LEU A 41 -1.58 -12.19 -12.81
C LEU A 41 -1.51 -11.25 -14.02
N LEU A 42 -1.81 -11.79 -15.20
CA LEU A 42 -1.81 -11.06 -16.46
C LEU A 42 -3.18 -10.43 -16.72
N ARG A 43 -3.20 -9.15 -17.08
CA ARG A 43 -4.44 -8.43 -17.46
C ARG A 43 -5.15 -9.09 -18.63
N ALA A 44 -4.39 -9.62 -19.60
CA ALA A 44 -4.93 -10.26 -20.79
C ALA A 44 -5.69 -11.56 -20.49
N GLU A 45 -5.28 -12.31 -19.46
CA GLU A 45 -5.93 -13.56 -19.09
C GLU A 45 -7.17 -13.35 -18.22
N ARG A 46 -7.07 -12.43 -17.23
CA ARG A 46 -8.14 -12.18 -16.25
C ARG A 46 -8.28 -10.69 -15.93
N PRO A 47 -8.92 -9.89 -16.81
CA PRO A 47 -8.99 -8.44 -16.65
C PRO A 47 -9.74 -8.01 -15.38
N GLY A 48 -10.80 -8.75 -14.98
CA GLY A 48 -11.54 -8.47 -13.75
C GLY A 48 -10.70 -8.66 -12.49
N ALA A 49 -10.04 -9.82 -12.36
CA ALA A 49 -9.16 -10.10 -11.23
C ALA A 49 -7.97 -9.14 -11.16
N PHE A 50 -7.43 -8.74 -12.33
CA PHE A 50 -6.38 -7.72 -12.41
C PHE A 50 -6.84 -6.38 -11.84
N SER A 51 -8.03 -5.91 -12.24
CA SER A 51 -8.56 -4.62 -11.76
C SER A 51 -8.81 -4.64 -10.25
N THR A 52 -9.39 -5.72 -9.73
CA THR A 52 -9.62 -5.89 -8.29
C THR A 52 -8.30 -5.89 -7.50
N LEU A 53 -7.31 -6.64 -7.98
CA LEU A 53 -6.01 -6.71 -7.32
C LEU A 53 -5.29 -5.36 -7.36
N LEU A 54 -5.33 -4.67 -8.50
CA LEU A 54 -4.78 -3.33 -8.65
C LEU A 54 -5.44 -2.36 -7.66
N PHE A 55 -6.77 -2.39 -7.56
CA PHE A 55 -7.54 -1.59 -6.62
C PHE A 55 -7.11 -1.87 -5.17
N LEU A 56 -6.95 -3.14 -4.79
CA LEU A 56 -6.46 -3.51 -3.46
C LEU A 56 -5.05 -2.97 -3.18
N PHE A 57 -4.14 -3.01 -4.15
CA PHE A 57 -2.81 -2.40 -4.00
C PHE A 57 -2.89 -0.88 -3.82
N VAL A 58 -3.72 -0.20 -4.58
CA VAL A 58 -3.91 1.25 -4.46
C VAL A 58 -4.54 1.61 -3.11
N ALA A 59 -5.58 0.90 -2.70
CA ALA A 59 -6.23 1.09 -1.42
C ALA A 59 -5.26 0.84 -0.26
N ALA A 60 -4.45 -0.22 -0.33
CA ALA A 60 -3.39 -0.49 0.64
C ALA A 60 -2.36 0.64 0.68
N ALA A 61 -1.92 1.16 -0.47
CA ALA A 61 -0.99 2.29 -0.52
C ALA A 61 -1.55 3.53 0.20
N LEU A 62 -2.82 3.85 -0.04
CA LEU A 62 -3.50 5.00 0.57
C LEU A 62 -3.66 4.82 2.08
N LEU A 63 -4.05 3.63 2.54
CA LEU A 63 -4.16 3.32 3.96
C LEU A 63 -2.79 3.41 4.65
N MET A 64 -1.75 2.84 4.05
CA MET A 64 -0.38 2.92 4.59
C MET A 64 0.12 4.37 4.63
N ALA A 65 -0.18 5.17 3.61
CA ALA A 65 0.16 6.59 3.60
C ALA A 65 -0.59 7.38 4.68
N ALA A 66 -1.88 7.08 4.90
CA ALA A 66 -2.68 7.70 5.96
C ALA A 66 -2.13 7.33 7.36
N ILE A 67 -1.81 6.05 7.60
CA ILE A 67 -1.20 5.59 8.85
C ILE A 67 0.15 6.27 9.08
N ALA A 68 1.01 6.32 8.05
CA ALA A 68 2.30 6.98 8.15
C ALA A 68 2.13 8.49 8.44
N ALA A 69 1.18 9.15 7.80
CA ALA A 69 0.88 10.56 8.01
C ALA A 69 0.35 10.83 9.43
N GLU A 70 -0.55 9.99 9.94
CA GLU A 70 -1.09 10.11 11.29
C GLU A 70 -0.02 9.88 12.36
N LEU A 71 0.81 8.85 12.20
CA LEU A 71 1.86 8.52 13.17
C LEU A 71 3.07 9.46 13.13
N LEU A 72 3.52 9.87 11.94
CA LEU A 72 4.73 10.70 11.78
C LEU A 72 4.44 12.20 11.87
N LEU A 73 3.29 12.66 11.35
CA LEU A 73 2.94 14.08 11.28
C LEU A 73 1.91 14.48 12.34
N ASN A 74 1.48 13.56 13.22
CA ASN A 74 0.43 13.79 14.22
C ASN A 74 -0.89 14.29 13.59
N LEU A 75 -1.17 13.90 12.33
CA LEU A 75 -2.40 14.27 11.64
C LEU A 75 -3.56 13.42 12.19
N ASN A 76 -4.56 14.06 12.79
CA ASN A 76 -5.75 13.35 13.28
C ASN A 76 -6.68 13.00 12.12
N LEU A 77 -6.45 11.84 11.51
CA LEU A 77 -7.27 11.29 10.42
C LEU A 77 -8.38 10.35 10.93
N GLY A 78 -8.50 10.17 12.24
CA GLY A 78 -9.52 9.34 12.87
C GLY A 78 -9.28 7.82 12.77
N ILE A 79 -8.08 7.37 12.40
CA ILE A 79 -7.73 5.94 12.41
C ILE A 79 -7.43 5.47 13.85
N ARG A 80 -6.83 6.34 14.68
CA ARG A 80 -6.78 6.20 16.13
C ARG A 80 -8.01 6.85 16.78
N SER A 81 -9.15 6.18 16.73
CA SER A 81 -10.23 6.42 17.70
C SER A 81 -9.88 5.85 19.07
#